data_AF-K9U5Z8-F1
#
_entry.id   AF-K9U5Z8-F1
#
_cell.length_a   1.000
_cell.length_b   1.000
_cell.length_c   1.000
_cell.angle_alpha   90.00
_cell.angle_beta   90.00
_cell.angle_gamma   90.00
#
_symmetry.space_group_name_H-M   'P 1'
#
loop_
_entity.id
_entity.type
_entity.pdbx_description
1 polymer ?
#
loop_
_entity_poly.entity_id
_entity_poly.type
_entity_poly.pdbx_seq_one_letter_code
_entity_poly.pdbx_strand_id
1 'polypeptide(L)'
;MSGIDRKIILDPRHIAKHLPETPQVQRLLRRGRSAHVFNNAAIMEKVTQAIVEKGEFTGVIRGYERYGLYFAESIGYRINPEDGLSTPLFYGEVKIDAENRYHVIPRTRPSQE
;
A
#
# COMPACT_ATOMS: atom_id res chain seq x y z
N MET A 1 -21.15 4.15 1.95
CA MET A 1 -19.70 4.02 1.72
C MET A 1 -19.00 4.94 2.71
N SER A 2 -17.96 4.48 3.39
CA SER A 2 -17.27 5.21 4.47
C SER A 2 -15.88 5.70 4.03
N GLY A 3 -15.82 6.37 2.86
CA GLY A 3 -14.57 6.94 2.35
C GLY A 3 -13.94 7.94 3.34
N ILE A 4 -12.77 8.45 2.98
CA ILE A 4 -12.03 9.39 3.81
C ILE A 4 -12.58 10.81 3.56
N ASP A 5 -13.47 11.27 4.43
CA ASP A 5 -14.12 12.59 4.32
C ASP A 5 -13.30 13.73 4.98
N ARG A 6 -11.98 13.66 4.87
CA ARG A 6 -11.08 14.71 5.36
C ARG A 6 -9.85 14.84 4.50
N LYS A 7 -9.23 16.02 4.52
CA LYS A 7 -7.99 16.27 3.78
C LYS A 7 -6.86 15.41 4.36
N ILE A 8 -6.22 14.65 3.48
CA ILE A 8 -5.01 13.88 3.75
C ILE A 8 -3.90 14.27 2.77
N ILE A 9 -2.64 14.15 3.19
CA ILE A 9 -1.47 14.59 2.41
C ILE A 9 -0.57 13.39 2.15
N LEU A 10 -0.16 13.18 0.91
CA LEU A 10 0.74 12.07 0.58
C LEU A 10 2.08 12.24 1.29
N ASP A 11 2.58 11.20 1.95
CA ASP A 11 3.95 11.13 2.46
C ASP A 11 4.88 10.59 1.36
N PRO A 12 5.66 11.45 0.67
CA PRO A 12 6.47 11.03 -0.46
C PRO A 12 7.61 10.08 -0.07
N ARG A 13 7.98 10.04 1.22
CA ARG A 13 9.03 9.15 1.75
C ARG A 13 8.70 7.68 1.56
N HIS A 14 7.43 7.37 1.28
CA HIS A 14 6.94 6.01 1.17
C HIS A 14 6.64 5.55 -0.26
N ILE A 15 6.70 6.44 -1.25
CA ILE A 15 6.45 6.10 -2.65
C ILE A 15 7.47 5.08 -3.15
N ALA A 16 8.76 5.40 -2.99
CA ALA A 16 9.82 4.61 -3.61
C ALA A 16 9.86 3.15 -3.12
N LYS A 17 9.49 2.87 -1.86
CA LYS A 17 9.45 1.48 -1.33
C LYS A 17 8.27 0.64 -1.86
N HIS A 18 7.34 1.24 -2.60
CA HIS A 18 6.15 0.60 -3.16
C HIS A 18 6.04 0.70 -4.68
N LEU A 19 7.09 1.20 -5.35
CA LEU A 19 7.22 1.16 -6.80
C LEU A 19 8.30 0.16 -7.21
N PRO A 20 8.15 -0.50 -8.37
CA PRO A 20 9.13 -1.46 -8.85
C PRO A 20 10.48 -0.79 -9.15
N GLU A 21 11.54 -1.59 -9.15
CA GLU A 21 12.89 -1.21 -9.60
C GLU A 21 13.57 -0.04 -8.86
N THR A 22 13.03 0.40 -7.72
CA THR A 22 13.67 1.47 -6.95
C THR A 22 14.84 0.96 -6.10
N PRO A 23 15.84 1.83 -5.80
CA PRO A 23 16.91 1.49 -4.85
C PRO A 23 16.40 1.05 -3.47
N GLN A 24 15.25 1.58 -3.03
CA GLN A 24 14.62 1.27 -1.76
C GLN A 24 14.06 -0.16 -1.75
N VAL A 25 13.39 -0.59 -2.82
CA VAL A 25 12.93 -1.99 -2.97
C VAL A 25 14.14 -2.92 -3.00
N GLN A 26 15.15 -2.60 -3.82
CA GLN A 26 16.36 -3.41 -3.89
C GLN A 26 17.09 -3.51 -2.54
N ARG A 27 17.10 -2.44 -1.75
CA ARG A 27 17.68 -2.44 -0.40
C ARG A 27 16.90 -3.33 0.57
N LEU A 28 15.57 -3.40 0.45
CA LEU A 28 14.74 -4.32 1.27
C LEU A 28 15.07 -5.77 0.93
N LEU A 29 15.09 -6.09 -0.37
CA LEU A 29 15.38 -7.44 -0.85
C LEU A 29 16.77 -7.92 -0.43
N ARG A 30 17.82 -7.09 -0.59
CA ARG A 30 19.18 -7.40 -0.11
C ARG A 30 19.28 -7.61 1.40
N ARG A 31 18.32 -7.13 2.18
CA ARG A 31 18.25 -7.33 3.63
C ARG A 31 17.40 -8.55 4.01
N GLY A 32 17.04 -9.40 3.05
CA GLY A 32 16.18 -10.57 3.28
C GLY A 32 14.73 -10.18 3.62
N ARG A 33 14.27 -8.99 3.22
CA ARG A 33 12.89 -8.52 3.48
C ARG A 33 12.10 -8.49 2.20
N SER A 34 10.88 -9.04 2.24
CA SER A 34 9.95 -8.91 1.11
C SER A 34 9.58 -7.46 0.82
N ALA A 35 9.35 -7.17 -0.44
CA ALA A 35 8.84 -5.87 -0.89
C ALA A 35 7.40 -6.04 -1.40
N HIS A 36 6.51 -5.11 -1.05
CA HIS A 36 5.18 -5.01 -1.63
C HIS A 36 5.18 -3.82 -2.57
N VAL A 37 4.96 -4.05 -3.86
CA VAL A 37 5.03 -3.01 -4.89
C VAL A 37 3.75 -2.99 -5.71
N PHE A 38 3.34 -1.81 -6.15
CA PHE A 38 2.31 -1.66 -7.17
C PHE A 38 2.86 -2.04 -8.55
N ASN A 39 1.98 -2.34 -9.49
CA ASN A 39 2.41 -2.60 -10.87
C ASN A 39 3.11 -1.37 -11.48
N ASN A 40 2.67 -0.16 -11.14
CA ASN A 40 3.27 1.11 -11.52
C ASN A 40 2.64 2.26 -10.71
N ALA A 41 3.13 3.49 -10.92
CA ALA A 41 2.63 4.69 -10.24
C ALA A 41 1.17 5.02 -10.58
N ALA A 42 0.73 4.77 -11.81
CA ALA A 42 -0.66 5.03 -12.19
C ALA A 42 -1.66 4.10 -11.47
N ILE A 43 -1.27 2.84 -11.22
CA ILE A 43 -2.08 1.91 -10.41
C ILE A 43 -2.07 2.36 -8.93
N MET A 44 -0.93 2.79 -8.39
CA MET A 44 -0.86 3.34 -7.03
C MET A 44 -1.82 4.53 -6.85
N GLU A 45 -1.85 5.45 -7.81
CA GLU A 45 -2.74 6.61 -7.80
C GLU A 45 -4.22 6.21 -7.89
N LYS A 46 -4.59 5.33 -8.84
CA LYS A 46 -5.96 4.80 -8.98
C LYS A 46 -6.44 4.10 -7.71
N VAL A 47 -5.60 3.28 -7.10
CA VAL A 47 -5.91 2.58 -5.84
C VAL A 47 -6.12 3.59 -4.72
N THR A 48 -5.26 4.61 -4.64
CA THR A 48 -5.39 5.67 -3.64
C THR A 48 -6.72 6.40 -3.79
N GLN A 49 -7.07 6.85 -4.99
CA GLN A 49 -8.31 7.54 -5.26
C GLN A 49 -9.54 6.69 -4.89
N ALA A 50 -9.53 5.41 -5.28
CA ALA A 50 -10.62 4.48 -4.96
C ALA A 50 -10.81 4.29 -3.44
N ILE A 51 -9.71 4.21 -2.68
CA ILE A 51 -9.78 4.07 -1.21
C ILE A 51 -10.23 5.38 -0.55
N VAL A 52 -9.80 6.54 -1.05
CA VAL A 52 -10.28 7.84 -0.57
C VAL A 52 -11.79 7.96 -0.76
N GLU A 53 -12.30 7.57 -1.93
CA GLU A 53 -13.74 7.68 -2.24
C GLU A 53 -14.59 6.62 -1.53
N LYS A 54 -14.12 5.37 -1.48
CA LYS A 54 -14.97 4.20 -1.17
C LYS A 54 -14.35 3.22 -0.18
N GLY A 55 -13.13 3.49 0.31
CA GLY A 55 -12.42 2.60 1.22
C GLY A 55 -13.19 2.36 2.52
N GLU A 56 -13.03 1.16 3.06
CA GLU A 56 -13.60 0.77 4.34
C GLU A 56 -12.59 1.01 5.45
N PHE A 57 -13.01 1.63 6.55
CA PHE A 57 -12.19 1.76 7.73
C PHE A 57 -11.96 0.37 8.36
N THR A 58 -10.70 -0.04 8.45
CA THR A 58 -10.30 -1.36 8.97
C THR A 58 -9.67 -1.30 10.36
N GLY A 59 -9.67 -0.12 11.00
CA GLY A 59 -9.22 0.07 12.37
C GLY A 59 -7.98 0.96 12.50
N VAL A 60 -7.54 1.13 13.75
CA VAL A 60 -6.28 1.80 14.10
C VAL A 60 -5.25 0.76 14.50
N ILE A 61 -4.13 0.71 13.79
CA ILE A 61 -3.05 -0.26 14.06
C ILE A 61 -1.73 0.49 14.18
N ARG A 62 -1.10 0.40 15.36
CA ARG A 62 0.16 1.06 15.71
C ARG A 62 0.14 2.57 15.45
N GLY A 63 -0.96 3.22 15.82
CA GLY A 63 -1.15 4.67 15.67
C GLY A 63 -1.50 5.14 14.25
N TYR A 64 -1.81 4.23 13.33
CA TYR A 64 -2.29 4.57 11.99
C TYR A 64 -3.72 4.13 11.81
N GLU A 65 -4.60 5.05 11.42
CA GLU A 65 -5.88 4.70 10.83
C GLU A 65 -5.65 3.98 9.50
N ARG A 66 -6.51 3.01 9.20
CA ARG A 66 -6.42 2.22 7.98
C ARG A 66 -7.73 2.18 7.26
N TYR A 67 -7.62 2.37 5.95
CA TYR A 67 -8.70 2.25 5.00
C TYR A 67 -8.25 1.32 3.91
N GLY A 68 -9.11 0.41 3.45
CA GLY A 68 -8.72 -0.45 2.35
C GLY A 68 -9.87 -0.97 1.53
N LEU A 69 -9.50 -1.60 0.43
CA LEU A 69 -10.41 -2.03 -0.62
C LEU A 69 -9.81 -3.22 -1.37
N TYR A 70 -10.66 -4.19 -1.72
CA TYR A 70 -10.32 -5.26 -2.64
C TYR A 70 -10.55 -4.84 -4.09
N PHE A 71 -9.67 -5.28 -4.99
CA PHE A 71 -9.71 -5.02 -6.43
C PHE A 71 -9.84 -6.35 -7.18
N ALA A 72 -10.60 -6.34 -8.29
CA ALA A 72 -10.81 -7.53 -9.12
C ALA A 72 -9.56 -7.95 -9.90
N GLU A 73 -8.69 -6.98 -10.22
CA GLU A 73 -7.41 -7.20 -10.88
C GLU A 73 -6.25 -7.02 -9.90
N SER A 74 -5.12 -7.67 -10.21
CA SER A 74 -3.90 -7.49 -9.44
C SER A 74 -3.42 -6.05 -9.52
N ILE A 75 -3.32 -5.38 -8.38
CA ILE A 75 -2.84 -4.00 -8.27
C ILE A 75 -1.32 -3.92 -8.05
N GLY A 76 -0.70 -5.06 -7.78
CA GLY A 76 0.71 -5.13 -7.41
C GLY A 76 1.16 -6.55 -7.14
N TYR A 77 2.37 -6.68 -6.63
CA TYR A 77 2.94 -7.96 -6.26
C TYR A 77 3.86 -7.86 -5.06
N ARG A 78 3.95 -8.95 -4.30
CA ARG A 78 4.93 -9.14 -3.23
C ARG A 78 6.12 -9.89 -3.80
N ILE A 79 7.30 -9.30 -3.71
CA ILE A 79 8.57 -9.92 -4.09
C ILE A 79 9.15 -10.62 -2.87
N ASN A 80 9.40 -11.92 -2.99
CA ASN A 80 10.13 -12.69 -1.99
C ASN A 80 11.64 -12.66 -2.29
N PRO A 81 12.49 -12.41 -1.28
CA PRO A 81 13.93 -12.29 -1.50
C PRO A 81 14.64 -13.64 -1.67
N GLU A 82 14.00 -14.76 -1.29
CA GLU A 82 14.63 -16.09 -1.27
C GLU A 82 14.54 -16.83 -2.62
N ASP A 83 13.42 -16.69 -3.31
CA ASP A 83 13.08 -17.48 -4.51
C ASP A 83 12.87 -16.60 -5.77
N GLY A 84 12.88 -15.28 -5.61
CA GLY A 84 12.56 -14.32 -6.68
C GLY A 84 11.10 -14.41 -7.17
N LEU A 85 10.25 -15.19 -6.51
CA LEU A 85 8.85 -15.36 -6.89
C LEU A 85 8.05 -14.12 -6.49
N SER A 86 7.08 -13.79 -7.33
CA SER A 86 6.13 -12.71 -7.12
C SER A 86 4.75 -13.27 -6.79
N THR A 87 4.16 -12.82 -5.69
CA THR A 87 2.76 -13.14 -5.33
C THR A 87 1.87 -11.95 -5.71
N PRO A 88 0.83 -12.12 -6.54
CA PRO A 88 -0.08 -11.02 -6.89
C PRO A 88 -0.83 -10.49 -5.67
N LEU A 89 -1.10 -9.18 -5.66
CA LEU A 89 -1.75 -8.46 -4.57
C LEU A 89 -3.02 -7.80 -5.09
N PHE A 90 -4.12 -8.02 -4.37
CA PHE A 90 -5.47 -7.57 -4.76
C PHE A 90 -6.08 -6.62 -3.72
N TYR A 91 -5.41 -6.38 -2.61
CA TYR A 91 -5.91 -5.50 -1.55
C TYR A 91 -5.06 -4.23 -1.46
N GLY A 92 -5.69 -3.07 -1.61
CA GLY A 92 -5.05 -1.78 -1.36
C GLY A 92 -5.34 -1.30 0.06
N GLU A 93 -4.34 -0.74 0.72
CA GLU A 93 -4.49 -0.18 2.07
C GLU A 93 -3.84 1.20 2.14
N VAL A 94 -4.63 2.21 2.49
CA VAL A 94 -4.16 3.55 2.88
C VAL A 94 -3.96 3.57 4.38
N LYS A 95 -2.77 3.96 4.82
CA LYS A 95 -2.44 4.24 6.21
C LYS A 95 -2.35 5.73 6.43
N ILE A 96 -3.03 6.27 7.44
CA ILE A 96 -3.04 7.69 7.77
C ILE A 96 -2.47 7.87 9.19
N ASP A 97 -1.50 8.76 9.36
CA ASP A 97 -0.95 9.11 10.67
C ASP A 97 -1.73 10.25 11.36
N ALA A 98 -1.34 10.58 12.59
CA ALA A 98 -1.95 11.63 13.40
C ALA A 98 -1.85 13.03 12.76
N GLU A 99 -0.89 13.25 11.85
CA GLU A 99 -0.73 14.50 11.10
C GLU A 99 -1.46 14.49 9.76
N ASN A 100 -2.38 13.54 9.53
CA ASN A 100 -3.11 13.34 8.27
C ASN A 100 -2.20 13.08 7.06
N ARG A 101 -0.98 12.60 7.29
CA ARG A 101 -0.14 12.13 6.19
C ARG A 101 -0.46 10.69 5.90
N TYR A 102 -0.57 10.36 4.63
CA TYR A 102 -0.92 9.02 4.20
C TYR A 102 0.15 8.39 3.33
N HIS A 103 0.15 7.06 3.32
CA HIS A 103 0.78 6.29 2.25
C HIS A 103 -0.06 5.05 1.94
N VAL A 104 -0.05 4.65 0.68
CA VAL A 104 -0.79 3.50 0.20
C VAL A 104 0.14 2.30 0.00
N ILE A 105 -0.37 1.11 0.27
CA ILE A 105 0.39 -0.15 0.22
C ILE A 105 -0.48 -1.22 -0.45
N PRO A 106 0.03 -2.01 -1.41
CA PRO A 106 -0.64 -3.20 -1.88
C PRO A 106 -0.35 -4.36 -0.91
N ARG A 107 -1.36 -5.18 -0.62
CA ARG A 107 -1.26 -6.33 0.30
C ARG A 107 -2.06 -7.52 -0.22
N THR A 108 -1.82 -8.66 0.42
CA THR A 108 -2.61 -9.89 0.22
C THR A 108 -3.96 -9.81 0.94
N ARG A 109 -4.02 -9.12 2.08
CA ARG A 109 -5.21 -8.96 2.93
C ARG A 109 -5.07 -7.72 3.85
N PRO A 110 -6.16 -7.28 4.51
CA PRO A 110 -6.10 -6.24 5.54
C PRO A 110 -5.03 -6.54 6.60
N SER A 111 -4.32 -5.51 7.05
CA SER A 111 -3.45 -5.60 8.22
C SER A 111 -4.30 -5.87 9.46
N GLN A 112 -3.91 -6.81 10.33
CA GLN A 112 -4.71 -7.13 11.52
C GLN A 112 -4.08 -6.73 12.86
N GLU A 113 -2.75 -6.60 12.98
CA GLU A 113 -2.05 -6.21 14.24
C GLU A 113 -0.67 -5.54 14.01
#